data_AF-A0A950ZR60-F1
#
_entry.id   AF-A0A950ZR60-F1
#
_cell.length_a   1.000
_cell.length_b   1.000
_cell.length_c   1.000
_cell.angle_alpha   90.00
_cell.angle_beta   90.00
_cell.angle_gamma   90.00
#
_symmetry.space_group_name_H-M   'P 1'
#
loop_
_entity.id
_entity.type
_entity.pdbx_description
1 polymer ?
#
loop_
_entity_poly.entity_id
_entity_poly.type
_entity_poly.pdbx_seq_one_letter_code
_entity_poly.pdbx_strand_id
1 'polypeptide(L)'
;MRWYLAYPLSSRQVVELLAERGIDVSHRTILNWVQVFGPLLAAEVRRHRRPVGTRWFVDEVFIFRKSEKRYLYRAIDEEGVVVDVLL
;
A
#
# COMPACT_ATOMS: atom_id res chain seq x y z
N MET A 1 -2.82 -20.58 11.81
CA MET A 1 -2.71 -19.71 10.60
C MET A 1 -2.96 -18.28 11.06
N ARG A 2 -1.92 -17.46 11.26
CA ARG A 2 -2.06 -16.10 11.82
C ARG A 2 -2.53 -15.12 10.72
N TRP A 3 -3.44 -14.21 11.12
CA TRP A 3 -4.23 -13.28 10.31
C TRP A 3 -3.42 -12.11 9.72
N TYR A 4 -2.40 -12.37 8.92
CA TYR A 4 -1.44 -11.34 8.49
C TYR A 4 -1.83 -10.54 7.24
N LEU A 5 -2.93 -10.88 6.54
CA LEU A 5 -3.29 -10.27 5.25
C LEU A 5 -4.28 -9.10 5.35
N ALA A 6 -4.86 -8.85 6.52
CA ALA A 6 -5.87 -7.80 6.70
C ALA A 6 -5.28 -6.43 7.07
N TYR A 7 -3.98 -6.35 7.36
CA TYR A 7 -3.34 -5.15 7.91
C TYR A 7 -2.05 -4.78 7.17
N PRO A 8 -1.70 -3.49 7.11
CA PRO A 8 -0.41 -3.06 6.59
C PRO A 8 0.72 -3.60 7.48
N LEU A 9 1.48 -4.55 6.95
CA LEU A 9 2.63 -5.14 7.65
C LEU A 9 3.84 -4.20 7.56
N SER A 10 4.49 -3.97 8.70
CA SER A 10 5.83 -3.41 8.72
C SER A 10 6.83 -4.41 8.12
N SER A 11 7.91 -3.92 7.53
CA SER A 11 8.94 -4.79 6.94
C SER A 11 9.63 -5.68 7.99
N ARG A 12 9.53 -5.40 9.30
CA ARG A 12 10.00 -6.32 10.35
C ARG A 12 9.07 -7.52 10.49
N GLN A 13 7.76 -7.28 10.49
CA GLN A 13 6.76 -8.35 10.52
C GLN A 13 6.85 -9.24 9.27
N VAL A 14 7.20 -8.66 8.11
CA VAL A 14 7.45 -9.45 6.89
C VAL A 14 8.68 -10.34 7.04
N VAL A 15 9.77 -9.85 7.63
CA VAL A 15 10.96 -10.67 7.92
C VAL A 15 10.61 -11.82 8.87
N GLU A 16 9.88 -11.55 9.96
CA GLU A 16 9.43 -12.59 10.89
C GLU A 16 8.58 -13.67 10.19
N LEU A 17 7.67 -13.26 9.31
CA LEU A 17 6.81 -14.17 8.54
C LEU A 17 7.58 -15.04 7.55
N LEU A 18 8.67 -14.52 7.00
CA LEU A 18 9.57 -15.28 6.12
C LEU A 18 10.48 -16.22 6.92
N ALA A 19 10.92 -15.79 8.11
CA ALA A 19 11.70 -16.63 9.01
C ALA A 19 10.88 -17.85 9.51
N GLU A 20 9.57 -17.69 9.77
CA GLU A 20 8.65 -18.81 10.06
C GLU A 20 8.62 -19.86 8.93
N ARG A 21 8.99 -19.48 7.70
CA ARG A 21 9.08 -20.36 6.51
C ARG A 21 10.52 -20.80 6.20
N GLY A 22 11.48 -20.53 7.08
CA GLY A 22 12.90 -20.87 6.89
C GLY A 22 13.64 -19.96 5.91
N ILE A 23 13.07 -18.80 5.57
CA ILE A 23 13.69 -17.82 4.66
C ILE A 23 14.28 -16.70 5.52
N ASP A 24 15.61 -16.66 5.61
CA ASP A 24 16.33 -15.59 6.31
C ASP A 24 16.64 -14.42 5.36
N VAL A 25 16.08 -13.25 5.68
CA VAL A 25 16.26 -12.02 4.90
C VAL A 25 16.32 -10.81 5.81
N SER A 26 17.12 -9.82 5.43
CA SER A 26 17.17 -8.55 6.16
C SER A 26 15.97 -7.67 5.83
N HIS A 27 15.59 -6.80 6.77
CA HIS A 27 14.55 -5.78 6.58
C HIS A 27 14.80 -4.88 5.35
N ARG A 28 16.07 -4.57 5.06
CA ARG A 28 16.47 -3.77 3.90
C ARG A 28 16.19 -4.50 2.58
N THR A 29 16.26 -5.83 2.57
CA THR A 29 15.87 -6.65 1.40
C THR A 29 14.39 -6.47 1.10
N ILE A 30 13.54 -6.50 2.12
CA ILE A 30 12.09 -6.23 1.96
C ILE A 30 11.85 -4.82 1.41
N LEU A 31 12.54 -3.80 1.93
CA LEU A 31 12.42 -2.44 1.42
C LEU A 31 12.84 -2.33 -0.06
N ASN A 32 13.94 -2.97 -0.44
CA ASN A 32 14.41 -2.98 -1.83
C ASN A 32 13.38 -3.68 -2.75
N TRP A 33 12.80 -4.79 -2.32
CA TRP A 33 11.73 -5.45 -3.07
C TRP A 33 10.51 -4.56 -3.23
N VAL A 34 10.08 -3.84 -2.19
CA VAL A 34 8.97 -2.87 -2.30
C VAL A 34 9.29 -1.78 -3.32
N GLN A 35 10.52 -1.28 -3.36
CA GLN A 35 10.93 -0.26 -4.32
C GLN A 35 10.95 -0.78 -5.77
N VAL A 36 11.40 -2.02 -5.98
CA VAL A 36 11.51 -2.63 -7.32
C VAL A 36 10.15 -3.14 -7.82
N PHE A 37 9.48 -3.96 -7.00
CA PHE A 37 8.26 -4.65 -7.39
C PHE A 37 6.99 -3.86 -7.11
N GLY A 38 7.00 -2.93 -6.16
CA GLY A 38 5.84 -2.11 -5.82
C GLY A 38 5.25 -1.39 -7.03
N PRO A 39 6.05 -0.66 -7.83
CA PRO A 39 5.56 -0.01 -9.05
C PRO A 39 5.00 -0.98 -10.09
N LEU A 40 5.65 -2.15 -10.26
CA LEU A 40 5.25 -3.18 -11.22
C LEU A 40 3.89 -3.79 -10.83
N LEU A 41 3.73 -4.17 -9.56
CA LEU A 41 2.48 -4.69 -9.02
C LEU A 41 1.38 -3.62 -9.09
N ALA A 42 1.69 -2.37 -8.76
CA ALA A 42 0.73 -1.28 -8.84
C ALA A 42 0.26 -1.03 -10.29
N ALA A 43 1.16 -1.16 -11.28
CA ALA A 43 0.79 -1.06 -12.70
C ALA A 43 -0.14 -2.20 -13.11
N GLU A 44 0.15 -3.44 -12.70
CA GLU A 44 -0.67 -4.60 -13.02
C GLU A 44 -2.05 -4.55 -12.36
N VAL A 45 -2.11 -4.10 -11.11
CA VAL A 45 -3.39 -3.85 -10.40
C VAL A 45 -4.18 -2.76 -11.09
N ARG A 46 -3.54 -1.66 -11.54
CA ARG A 46 -4.21 -0.60 -12.30
C ARG A 46 -4.77 -1.11 -13.63
N ARG A 47 -4.10 -2.04 -14.31
CA ARG A 47 -4.56 -2.64 -15.56
C ARG A 47 -5.83 -3.48 -15.37
N HIS A 48 -5.94 -4.17 -14.24
CA HIS A 48 -7.09 -5.01 -13.90
C HIS A 48 -8.14 -4.28 -13.05
N ARG A 49 -7.99 -2.97 -12.90
CA ARG A 49 -8.87 -2.14 -12.11
C ARG A 49 -10.23 -2.02 -12.83
N ARG A 50 -11.31 -2.10 -12.05
CA ARG A 50 -12.65 -1.80 -12.55
C ARG A 50 -12.73 -0.33 -13.01
N PRO A 51 -13.53 -0.02 -14.05
CA PRO A 51 -13.86 1.35 -14.40
C PRO A 51 -14.39 2.12 -13.19
N VAL A 52 -14.06 3.40 -13.12
CA VAL A 52 -14.54 4.31 -12.06
C VAL A 52 -16.02 4.59 -12.26
N GLY A 53 -16.79 4.56 -11.17
CA GLY A 53 -18.21 4.93 -11.15
C GLY A 53 -18.47 6.40 -11.48
N THR A 54 -19.74 6.79 -11.47
CA THR A 54 -20.14 8.18 -11.82
C THR A 54 -20.00 9.13 -10.63
N ARG A 55 -20.16 8.62 -9.41
CA ARG A 55 -20.01 9.39 -8.17
C ARG A 55 -18.73 8.99 -7.43
N TRP A 56 -18.05 9.99 -6.89
CA TRP A 56 -16.86 9.81 -6.07
C TRP A 56 -16.91 10.70 -4.83
N PHE A 57 -16.17 10.26 -3.82
CA PHE A 57 -16.01 10.87 -2.51
C PHE A 57 -14.52 11.13 -2.28
N VAL A 58 -14.19 12.18 -1.53
CA VAL A 58 -12.81 12.49 -1.16
C VAL A 58 -12.67 12.52 0.35
N ASP A 59 -11.65 11.82 0.82
CA ASP A 59 -11.17 11.92 2.19
C ASP A 59 -9.91 12.79 2.22
N GLU A 60 -9.82 13.70 3.20
CA GLU A 60 -8.60 14.45 3.53
C GLU A 60 -8.00 13.91 4.84
N VAL A 61 -6.70 13.59 4.81
CA VAL A 61 -5.95 13.13 5.99
C VAL A 61 -4.62 13.88 6.07
N PHE A 62 -4.27 14.39 7.26
CA PHE A 62 -2.94 14.96 7.47
C PHE A 62 -1.92 13.86 7.78
N ILE A 63 -0.75 13.94 7.14
CA ILE A 63 0.37 13.04 7.42
C ILE A 63 1.64 13.81 7.72
N PHE A 64 2.52 13.21 8.52
CA PHE A 64 3.84 13.77 8.82
C PHE A 64 4.91 13.05 8.00
N ARG A 65 5.72 13.80 7.25
CA ARG A 65 6.88 13.28 6.52
C ARG A 65 8.11 14.10 6.91
N LYS A 66 9.07 13.47 7.60
CA LYS A 66 10.30 14.15 8.09
C LYS A 66 10.01 15.48 8.80
N SER A 67 9.01 15.48 9.70
CA SER A 67 8.56 16.66 10.46
C SER A 67 7.84 17.74 9.65
N GLU A 68 7.58 17.52 8.36
CA GLU A 68 6.70 18.36 7.53
C GLU A 68 5.27 17.80 7.55
N LYS A 69 4.28 18.64 7.81
CA LYS A 69 2.86 18.29 7.70
C LYS A 69 2.43 18.40 6.24
N ARG A 70 1.83 17.34 5.70
CA ARG A 70 1.28 17.28 4.34
C ARG A 70 -0.17 16.82 4.37
N TYR A 71 -0.90 17.15 3.33
CA TYR A 71 -2.30 16.78 3.16
C TYR A 71 -2.38 15.66 2.13
N LEU A 72 -2.91 14.52 2.55
CA LEU A 72 -3.19 13.39 1.68
C LEU A 72 -4.68 13.41 1.34
N TYR A 73 -4.99 13.59 0.07
CA TYR A 73 -6.33 13.47 -0.48
C TYR A 73 -6.48 12.12 -1.17
N ARG A 74 -7.52 11.37 -0.83
CA ARG A 74 -7.87 10.12 -1.50
C ARG A 74 -9.28 10.22 -2.06
N ALA A 75 -9.39 10.11 -3.37
CA ALA A 75 -10.68 10.00 -4.05
C ALA A 75 -11.04 8.52 -4.25
N ILE A 76 -12.25 8.12 -3.86
CA ILE A 76 -12.81 6.78 -4.08
C ILE A 76 -14.19 6.89 -4.72
N ASP A 77 -14.57 5.94 -5.57
CA ASP A 77 -15.94 5.87 -6.06
C ASP A 77 -16.89 5.14 -5.08
N GLU A 78 -18.16 5.09 -5.44
CA GLU A 78 -19.23 4.45 -4.67
C GLU A 78 -19.03 2.94 -4.42
N GLU A 79 -18.21 2.27 -5.24
CA GLU A 79 -17.85 0.85 -5.11
C GLU A 79 -16.51 0.65 -4.40
N GLY A 80 -15.91 1.74 -3.87
CA GLY A 80 -14.65 1.72 -3.14
C GLY A 80 -13.40 1.66 -4.04
N VAL A 81 -13.53 1.90 -5.34
CA VAL A 81 -12.40 1.93 -6.27
C VAL A 81 -11.68 3.27 -6.17
N VAL A 82 -10.38 3.26 -5.88
CA VAL A 82 -9.56 4.47 -5.64
C VAL A 82 -9.34 5.29 -6.90
N VAL A 83 -10.16 6.32 -7.17
CA VAL A 83 -10.06 7.22 -8.34
C VAL A 83 -8.67 7.79 -8.48
N ASP A 84 -8.19 8.50 -7.44
CA ASP A 84 -6.87 9.14 -7.41
C ASP A 84 -6.39 9.37 -5.97
N VAL A 85 -5.09 9.61 -5.82
CA VAL A 85 -4.44 9.94 -4.53
C VAL A 85 -3.44 11.07 -4.74
N LEU A 86 -3.61 12.17 -4.01
CA LEU A 86 -2.76 13.36 -4.06
C LEU A 86 -2.11 13.61 -2.70
N LEU A 87 -0.80 13.91 -2.67
CA LEU A 87 0.03 14.14 -1.48
C LEU A 87 0.65 15.54 -1.44
#